data_AF-A0A1N6YV22-F1
#
_entry.id   AF-A0A1N6YV22-F1
#
_cell.length_a   1.000
_cell.length_b   1.000
_cell.length_c   1.000
_cell.angle_alpha   90.00
_cell.angle_beta   90.00
_cell.angle_gamma   90.00
#
_symmetry.space_group_name_H-M   'P 1'
#
loop_
_entity.id
_entity.type
_entity.pdbx_description
1 polymer ?
#
loop_
_entity_poly.entity_id
_entity_poly.type
_entity_poly.pdbx_seq_one_letter_code
_entity_poly.pdbx_strand_id
1 'polypeptide(L)'
;MKKYKKFILLIIGLLFFFVQQCSNTNLLPSFVCKKSEYKYLSEKVNSKNFVIDKISDKTYLYVTYDSINNYFIVNDGYNKMKLSAEGNLLINIPHPSGELPYKTHYVFTDSTICDFSKNELEIETFFKKINPATEKLETKWISIFEEYYYNASTVIYSNNDLIYFKINEGWVSLHISDNHYLEGDNITERTFENYPAKFSKLIFLKDQKSNTYSDWMSHSGSSIDKKYPNVELENFNYPEKELNYLNNKIEKISFEKTVLSETYRYTPIIAQFQGIGYYKLKKENEYIRFKEKALKYPFKFFKSDSYLNHYTIPEKFNTKTKLSFIRYSFPTNQNESKSQGLYIIKRK
;
A
#
# COMPACT_ATOMS: atom_id res chain seq x y z
N MET A 1 32.62 -51.14 -1.66
CA MET A 1 32.66 -50.00 -2.62
C MET A 1 31.38 -49.15 -2.70
N LYS A 2 30.16 -49.70 -2.83
CA LYS A 2 28.94 -48.88 -3.00
C LYS A 2 28.61 -47.95 -1.81
N LYS A 3 28.88 -48.37 -0.56
CA LYS A 3 28.68 -47.54 0.66
C LYS A 3 29.60 -46.32 0.70
N TYR A 4 30.90 -46.49 0.41
CA TYR A 4 31.87 -45.38 0.36
C TYR A 4 31.54 -44.36 -0.73
N LYS A 5 31.12 -44.81 -1.93
CA LYS A 5 30.67 -43.90 -3.00
C LYS A 5 29.45 -43.06 -2.58
N LYS A 6 28.46 -43.67 -1.91
CA LYS A 6 27.30 -42.94 -1.38
C LYS A 6 27.70 -41.92 -0.31
N PHE A 7 28.62 -42.28 0.57
CA PHE A 7 29.10 -41.40 1.63
C PHE A 7 29.87 -40.19 1.07
N ILE A 8 30.74 -40.41 0.07
CA ILE A 8 31.45 -39.32 -0.62
C ILE A 8 30.47 -38.36 -1.31
N LEU A 9 29.47 -38.89 -2.03
CA LEU A 9 28.44 -38.06 -2.67
C LEU A 9 27.64 -37.24 -1.66
N LEU A 10 27.34 -37.80 -0.48
CA LEU A 10 26.68 -37.08 0.60
C LEU A 10 27.54 -35.92 1.10
N ILE A 11 28.83 -36.14 1.35
CA ILE A 11 29.76 -35.09 1.80
C ILE A 11 29.86 -33.98 0.76
N ILE A 12 30.01 -34.31 -0.52
CA ILE A 12 30.04 -33.32 -1.60
C ILE A 12 28.74 -32.52 -1.64
N GLY A 13 27.59 -33.18 -1.49
CA GLY A 13 26.29 -32.52 -1.42
C GLY A 13 26.16 -31.57 -0.22
N LEU A 14 26.66 -31.97 0.95
CA LEU A 14 26.68 -31.13 2.15
C LEU A 14 27.63 -29.94 2.00
N LEU A 15 28.80 -30.12 1.40
CA LEU A 15 29.75 -29.03 1.12
C LEU A 15 29.15 -28.04 0.13
N PHE A 16 28.56 -28.53 -0.97
CA PHE A 16 27.86 -27.69 -1.94
C PHE A 16 26.73 -26.91 -1.27
N PHE A 17 25.97 -27.57 -0.40
CA PHE A 17 24.92 -26.92 0.39
C PHE A 17 25.49 -25.84 1.31
N PHE A 18 26.55 -26.15 2.05
CA PHE A 18 27.18 -25.22 2.98
C PHE A 18 27.73 -23.99 2.26
N VAL A 19 28.47 -24.17 1.17
CA VAL A 19 28.96 -23.04 0.36
C VAL A 19 27.80 -22.23 -0.22
N GLN A 20 26.72 -22.87 -0.69
CA GLN A 20 25.53 -22.17 -1.19
C GLN A 20 24.75 -21.44 -0.10
N GLN A 21 24.89 -21.75 1.19
CA GLN A 21 24.21 -21.03 2.27
C GLN A 21 25.12 -20.04 3.01
N CYS A 22 26.43 -20.28 3.02
CA CYS A 22 27.40 -19.55 3.84
C CYS A 22 28.39 -18.71 3.00
N SER A 23 28.20 -18.62 1.67
CA SER A 23 29.01 -17.75 0.81
C SER A 23 28.13 -16.91 -0.12
N ASN A 24 28.68 -15.83 -0.66
CA ASN A 24 28.02 -15.02 -1.68
C ASN A 24 28.02 -15.70 -3.07
N THR A 25 28.65 -16.86 -3.21
CA THR A 25 28.69 -17.61 -4.47
C THR A 25 27.32 -18.18 -4.79
N ASN A 26 26.88 -18.01 -6.04
CA ASN A 26 25.71 -18.69 -6.58
C ASN A 26 26.16 -20.00 -7.23
N LEU A 27 26.13 -21.09 -6.47
CA LEU A 27 26.44 -22.42 -6.98
C LEU A 27 25.30 -23.02 -7.82
N LEU A 28 24.07 -22.57 -7.57
CA LEU A 28 22.92 -22.89 -8.41
C LEU A 28 22.75 -21.76 -9.44
N PRO A 29 22.79 -22.06 -10.75
CA PRO A 29 22.53 -21.05 -11.77
C PRO A 29 21.09 -20.52 -11.62
N SER A 30 20.89 -19.24 -11.93
CA SER A 30 19.54 -18.69 -11.98
C SER A 30 18.78 -19.39 -13.11
N PHE A 31 17.66 -20.05 -12.82
CA PHE A 31 16.76 -20.67 -13.81
C PHE A 31 15.96 -19.63 -14.63
N VAL A 32 16.54 -18.45 -14.87
CA VAL A 32 15.92 -17.34 -15.58
C VAL A 32 16.38 -17.37 -17.02
N CYS A 33 15.52 -17.86 -17.90
CA CYS A 33 15.72 -17.72 -19.34
C CYS A 33 15.55 -16.25 -19.75
N LYS A 34 16.40 -15.77 -20.65
CA LYS A 34 16.35 -14.40 -21.22
C LYS A 34 16.29 -13.30 -20.15
N LYS A 35 17.33 -13.20 -19.32
CA LYS A 35 17.45 -12.16 -18.27
C LYS A 35 17.21 -10.72 -18.79
N SER A 36 17.47 -10.45 -20.08
CA SER A 36 17.20 -9.17 -20.72
C SER A 36 15.72 -8.78 -20.77
N GLU A 37 14.79 -9.75 -20.67
CA GLU A 37 13.34 -9.48 -20.58
C GLU A 37 12.91 -8.99 -19.18
N TYR A 38 13.78 -9.12 -18.17
CA TYR A 38 13.49 -8.72 -16.80
C TYR A 38 14.09 -7.34 -16.51
N LYS A 39 13.21 -6.35 -16.47
CA LYS A 39 13.54 -4.95 -16.15
C LYS A 39 13.22 -4.63 -14.69
N TYR A 40 13.92 -3.65 -14.13
CA TYR A 40 13.49 -3.05 -12.86
C TYR A 40 12.16 -2.33 -13.04
N LEU A 41 11.35 -2.22 -11.99
CA LEU A 41 10.08 -1.49 -12.02
C LEU A 41 10.30 -0.02 -12.42
N SER A 42 11.42 0.58 -12.00
CA SER A 42 11.84 1.94 -12.40
C SER A 42 12.11 2.10 -13.90
N GLU A 43 12.38 1.02 -14.64
CA GLU A 43 12.72 1.03 -16.07
C GLU A 43 11.50 0.86 -16.99
N LYS A 44 10.29 1.07 -16.45
CA LYS A 44 9.00 0.88 -17.15
C LYS A 44 8.83 -0.53 -17.71
N VAL A 45 8.25 -1.39 -16.89
CA VAL A 45 7.99 -2.80 -17.25
C VAL A 45 6.72 -2.88 -18.09
N ASN A 46 6.73 -3.67 -19.16
CA ASN A 46 5.53 -3.91 -19.95
C ASN A 46 5.53 -5.29 -20.61
N SER A 47 4.35 -5.72 -21.05
CA SER A 47 4.12 -6.94 -21.83
C SER A 47 3.39 -6.58 -23.14
N LYS A 48 2.67 -7.52 -23.77
CA LYS A 48 1.95 -7.21 -25.02
C LYS A 48 0.83 -6.19 -24.76
N ASN A 49 -0.04 -6.43 -23.78
CA ASN A 49 -1.21 -5.58 -23.55
C ASN A 49 -1.22 -4.86 -22.19
N PHE A 50 -0.22 -5.06 -21.34
CA PHE A 50 -0.15 -4.40 -20.04
C PHE A 50 1.13 -3.60 -19.86
N VAL A 51 1.05 -2.57 -19.01
CA VAL A 51 2.16 -1.75 -18.57
C VAL A 51 2.14 -1.63 -17.04
N ILE A 52 3.32 -1.53 -16.46
CA ILE A 52 3.55 -1.17 -15.07
C ILE A 52 4.21 0.20 -15.06
N ASP A 53 3.47 1.22 -14.65
CA ASP A 53 3.94 2.60 -14.60
C ASP A 53 4.08 3.06 -13.14
N LYS A 54 5.11 3.86 -12.87
CA LYS A 54 5.29 4.45 -11.54
C LYS A 54 4.32 5.60 -11.34
N ILE A 55 3.68 5.65 -10.17
CA ILE A 55 2.74 6.73 -9.81
C ILE A 55 3.17 7.52 -8.59
N SER A 56 4.02 6.95 -7.73
CA SER A 56 4.66 7.69 -6.63
C SER A 56 6.00 7.06 -6.28
N ASP A 57 6.94 7.89 -5.85
CA ASP A 57 8.24 7.47 -5.29
C ASP A 57 8.16 7.21 -3.78
N LYS A 58 7.04 7.56 -3.14
CA LYS A 58 6.86 7.43 -1.70
C LYS A 58 6.46 6.01 -1.34
N THR A 59 6.86 5.58 -0.17
CA THR A 59 6.41 4.31 0.41
C THR A 59 5.25 4.53 1.36
N TYR A 60 5.30 5.53 2.22
CA TYR A 60 4.18 5.84 3.11
C TYR A 60 3.03 6.44 2.30
N LEU A 61 2.03 5.62 2.00
CA LEU A 61 0.88 5.97 1.17
C LEU A 61 -0.27 5.02 1.44
N TYR A 62 -1.44 5.39 0.95
CA TYR A 62 -2.57 4.47 0.79
C TYR A 62 -3.23 4.61 -0.58
N VAL A 63 -3.97 3.57 -0.95
CA VAL A 63 -4.81 3.53 -2.14
C VAL A 63 -6.20 3.07 -1.74
N THR A 64 -7.22 3.79 -2.18
CA THR A 64 -8.62 3.43 -1.94
C THR A 64 -9.40 3.40 -3.25
N TYR A 65 -10.53 2.69 -3.27
CA TYR A 65 -11.36 2.46 -4.45
C TYR A 65 -12.82 2.83 -4.18
N ASP A 66 -13.41 3.64 -5.07
CA ASP A 66 -14.84 3.93 -5.08
C ASP A 66 -15.57 2.86 -5.88
N SER A 67 -16.32 2.00 -5.19
CA SER A 67 -17.06 0.92 -5.85
C SER A 67 -18.31 1.35 -6.60
N ILE A 68 -18.84 2.55 -6.32
CA ILE A 68 -20.03 3.12 -6.96
C ILE A 68 -19.60 3.79 -8.26
N ASN A 69 -18.67 4.74 -8.16
CA ASN A 69 -18.23 5.58 -9.28
C ASN A 69 -17.00 5.04 -10.02
N ASN A 70 -16.41 3.93 -9.57
CA ASN A 70 -15.34 3.19 -10.24
C ASN A 70 -14.07 4.03 -10.50
N TYR A 71 -13.48 4.59 -9.45
CA TYR A 71 -12.19 5.28 -9.53
C TYR A 71 -11.35 4.99 -8.29
N PHE A 72 -10.08 5.39 -8.34
CA PHE A 72 -9.13 5.19 -7.25
C PHE A 72 -8.65 6.53 -6.71
N ILE A 73 -8.40 6.59 -5.40
CA ILE A 73 -7.68 7.69 -4.78
C ILE A 73 -6.36 7.16 -4.24
N VAL A 74 -5.28 7.88 -4.52
CA VAL A 74 -3.94 7.62 -3.99
C VAL A 74 -3.53 8.83 -3.17
N ASN A 75 -3.12 8.60 -1.93
CA ASN A 75 -2.52 9.62 -1.08
C ASN A 75 -1.15 9.14 -0.66
N ASP A 76 -0.11 9.84 -1.11
CA ASP A 76 1.28 9.51 -0.81
C ASP A 76 1.91 10.42 0.27
N GLY A 77 1.05 11.13 1.00
CA GLY A 77 1.39 12.16 1.98
C GLY A 77 1.64 13.52 1.36
N TYR A 78 2.23 13.55 0.17
CA TYR A 78 2.53 14.78 -0.53
C TYR A 78 1.39 15.11 -1.49
N ASN A 79 1.12 14.21 -2.42
CA ASN A 79 0.12 14.31 -3.46
C ASN A 79 -1.15 13.54 -3.10
N LYS A 80 -2.29 14.11 -3.50
CA LYS A 80 -3.60 13.45 -3.47
C LYS A 80 -4.07 13.33 -4.91
N MET A 81 -4.10 12.10 -5.41
CA MET A 81 -4.34 11.80 -6.81
C MET A 81 -5.65 11.03 -6.97
N LYS A 82 -6.46 11.42 -7.95
CA LYS A 82 -7.59 10.64 -8.46
C LYS A 82 -7.18 9.94 -9.74
N LEU A 83 -7.39 8.63 -9.82
CA LEU A 83 -7.14 7.82 -11.01
C LEU A 83 -8.46 7.23 -11.53
N SER A 84 -8.66 7.22 -12.84
CA SER A 84 -9.81 6.53 -13.47
C SER A 84 -9.74 5.01 -13.30
N ALA A 85 -10.83 4.31 -13.65
CA ALA A 85 -10.88 2.85 -13.68
C ALA A 85 -9.82 2.20 -14.59
N GLU A 86 -9.39 2.92 -15.64
CA GLU A 86 -8.38 2.52 -16.62
C GLU A 86 -6.96 2.92 -16.18
N GLY A 87 -6.83 3.76 -15.15
CA GLY A 87 -5.54 4.15 -14.59
C GLY A 87 -4.96 5.42 -15.20
N ASN A 88 -5.83 6.32 -15.66
CA ASN A 88 -5.44 7.66 -16.08
C ASN A 88 -5.52 8.61 -14.88
N LEU A 89 -4.53 9.48 -14.74
CA LEU A 89 -4.55 10.53 -13.72
C LEU A 89 -5.59 11.58 -14.11
N LEU A 90 -6.62 11.75 -13.27
CA LEU A 90 -7.72 12.70 -13.49
C LEU A 90 -7.49 14.00 -12.72
N ILE A 91 -7.11 13.88 -11.45
CA ILE A 91 -6.87 15.00 -10.54
C ILE A 91 -5.57 14.73 -9.79
N ASN A 92 -4.75 15.76 -9.60
CA ASN A 92 -3.58 15.71 -8.74
C ASN A 92 -3.47 17.01 -7.95
N ILE A 93 -3.57 16.92 -6.62
CA ILE A 93 -3.33 18.05 -5.73
C ILE A 93 -1.96 17.85 -5.04
N PRO A 94 -0.95 18.69 -5.36
CA PRO A 94 0.40 18.56 -4.82
C PRO A 94 0.57 19.28 -3.47
N HIS A 95 1.52 18.80 -2.66
CA HIS A 95 1.90 19.42 -1.38
C HIS A 95 2.36 20.90 -1.53
N PRO A 96 2.10 21.78 -0.54
CA PRO A 96 1.31 21.56 0.67
C PRO A 96 -0.16 21.66 0.32
N SER A 97 -0.87 20.53 0.40
CA SER A 97 -2.27 20.53 0.09
C SER A 97 -2.99 19.55 0.96
N GLY A 98 -3.96 20.08 1.68
CA GLY A 98 -5.12 19.47 2.30
C GLY A 98 -4.99 18.09 2.96
N GLU A 99 -5.66 17.96 4.09
CA GLU A 99 -5.93 16.68 4.68
C GLU A 99 -6.92 15.90 3.80
N LEU A 100 -6.64 14.62 3.57
CA LEU A 100 -7.62 13.67 3.05
C LEU A 100 -7.95 12.70 4.19
N PRO A 101 -9.07 12.93 4.91
CA PRO A 101 -9.49 12.07 6.01
C PRO A 101 -9.72 10.63 5.57
N TYR A 102 -9.89 9.75 6.54
CA TYR A 102 -9.96 8.32 6.31
C TYR A 102 -11.07 7.93 5.29
N LYS A 103 -10.67 7.26 4.20
CA LYS A 103 -11.56 6.67 3.16
C LYS A 103 -12.60 7.62 2.56
N THR A 104 -12.34 8.93 2.57
CA THR A 104 -13.26 9.93 2.03
C THR A 104 -12.86 10.38 0.62
N HIS A 105 -13.79 11.04 -0.05
CA HIS A 105 -13.60 11.68 -1.36
C HIS A 105 -13.13 13.13 -1.26
N TYR A 106 -13.17 13.71 -0.06
CA TYR A 106 -12.98 15.14 0.14
C TYR A 106 -11.58 15.46 0.68
N VAL A 107 -10.87 16.34 -0.03
CA VAL A 107 -9.61 16.91 0.45
C VAL A 107 -9.91 18.27 1.08
N PHE A 108 -9.60 18.44 2.36
CA PHE A 108 -9.84 19.66 3.13
C PHE A 108 -8.54 20.44 3.30
N THR A 109 -8.49 21.66 2.81
CA THR A 109 -7.41 22.61 3.07
C THR A 109 -7.83 23.58 4.17
N ASP A 110 -6.94 24.50 4.54
CA ASP A 110 -7.27 25.54 5.52
C ASP A 110 -8.45 26.41 5.10
N SER A 111 -8.77 26.56 3.81
CA SER A 111 -9.81 27.49 3.33
C SER A 111 -10.81 26.88 2.34
N THR A 112 -10.47 25.76 1.72
CA THR A 112 -11.24 25.15 0.63
C THR A 112 -11.41 23.65 0.80
N ILE A 113 -12.45 23.11 0.18
CA ILE A 113 -12.80 21.70 0.12
C ILE A 113 -12.79 21.29 -1.35
N CYS A 114 -12.12 20.19 -1.65
CA CYS A 114 -12.02 19.62 -2.98
C CYS A 114 -12.74 18.27 -3.02
N ASP A 115 -13.70 18.09 -3.90
CA ASP A 115 -14.45 16.83 -4.03
C ASP A 115 -13.91 15.94 -5.16
N PHE A 116 -13.31 14.79 -4.81
CA PHE A 116 -12.83 13.80 -5.77
C PHE A 116 -13.95 12.89 -6.29
N SER A 117 -15.19 13.00 -5.82
CA SER A 117 -16.32 12.25 -6.38
C SER A 117 -16.63 12.65 -7.82
N LYS A 118 -16.33 13.91 -8.18
CA LYS A 118 -16.56 14.50 -9.51
C LYS A 118 -15.38 14.29 -10.46
N ASN A 119 -15.65 14.28 -11.76
CA ASN A 119 -14.60 14.09 -12.77
C ASN A 119 -13.68 15.31 -12.90
N GLU A 120 -14.21 16.49 -12.66
CA GLU A 120 -13.47 17.75 -12.59
C GLU A 120 -13.33 18.18 -11.14
N LEU A 121 -12.25 18.90 -10.83
CA LEU A 121 -11.98 19.38 -9.49
C LEU A 121 -12.95 20.52 -9.14
N GLU A 122 -13.97 20.21 -8.36
CA GLU A 122 -14.84 21.22 -7.75
C GLU A 122 -14.22 21.70 -6.44
N ILE A 123 -14.03 23.01 -6.33
CA ILE A 123 -13.46 23.67 -5.16
C ILE A 123 -14.55 24.49 -4.50
N GLU A 124 -14.88 24.15 -3.26
CA GLU A 124 -15.82 24.88 -2.43
C GLU A 124 -15.08 25.61 -1.30
N THR A 125 -15.60 26.74 -0.83
CA THR A 125 -15.11 27.40 0.39
C THR A 125 -15.95 26.97 1.58
N PHE A 126 -15.38 27.03 2.78
CA PHE A 126 -16.16 26.86 4.01
C PHE A 126 -17.20 27.98 4.13
N PHE A 127 -18.44 27.59 4.38
CA PHE A 127 -19.50 28.49 4.82
C PHE A 127 -19.20 29.04 6.21
N LYS A 128 -18.74 28.16 7.12
CA LYS A 128 -18.39 28.53 8.50
C LYS A 128 -17.26 27.67 9.05
N LYS A 129 -16.41 28.28 9.88
CA LYS A 129 -15.43 27.56 10.69
C LYS A 129 -15.62 27.96 12.14
N ILE A 130 -15.69 26.97 13.03
CA ILE A 130 -16.00 27.15 14.44
C ILE A 130 -14.85 26.59 15.26
N ASN A 131 -14.27 27.44 16.11
CA ASN A 131 -13.20 27.05 17.03
C ASN A 131 -13.64 27.29 18.49
N PRO A 132 -13.98 26.23 19.24
CA PRO A 132 -14.55 26.35 20.59
C PRO A 132 -13.59 26.97 21.60
N ALA A 133 -12.29 26.70 21.46
CA ALA A 133 -11.24 27.19 22.35
C ALA A 133 -11.09 28.72 22.24
N THR A 134 -11.23 29.27 21.04
CA THR A 134 -11.20 30.72 20.82
C THR A 134 -12.52 31.40 21.17
N GLU A 135 -13.64 30.69 21.08
CA GLU A 135 -14.99 31.26 21.26
C GLU A 135 -15.54 31.10 22.70
N LYS A 136 -14.79 30.48 23.62
CA LYS A 136 -15.24 30.12 25.00
C LYS A 136 -16.55 29.33 25.01
N LEU A 137 -16.71 28.42 24.04
CA LEU A 137 -17.96 27.67 23.81
C LEU A 137 -17.97 26.26 24.39
N GLU A 138 -17.03 25.89 25.27
CA GLU A 138 -16.90 24.50 25.76
C GLU A 138 -18.21 23.95 26.36
N THR A 139 -18.97 24.76 27.08
CA THR A 139 -20.28 24.38 27.66
C THR A 139 -21.42 24.26 26.65
N LYS A 140 -21.22 24.74 25.40
CA LYS A 140 -22.19 24.67 24.30
C LYS A 140 -21.74 23.77 23.15
N TRP A 141 -20.54 23.20 23.24
CA TRP A 141 -19.92 22.48 22.13
C TRP A 141 -20.79 21.32 21.63
N ILE A 142 -21.28 20.48 22.56
CA ILE A 142 -22.13 19.33 22.23
C ILE A 142 -23.40 19.79 21.50
N SER A 143 -24.06 20.84 21.98
CA SER A 143 -25.26 21.37 21.34
C SER A 143 -24.98 21.87 19.92
N ILE A 144 -23.84 22.54 19.70
CA ILE A 144 -23.41 22.98 18.38
C ILE A 144 -23.10 21.78 17.48
N PHE A 145 -22.36 20.81 17.99
CA PHE A 145 -22.05 19.57 17.29
C PHE A 145 -23.32 18.84 16.85
N GLU A 146 -24.27 18.62 17.77
CA GLU A 146 -25.54 17.93 17.51
C GLU A 146 -26.38 18.69 16.48
N GLU A 147 -26.48 20.02 16.60
CA GLU A 147 -27.20 20.87 15.62
C GLU A 147 -26.66 20.66 14.20
N TYR A 148 -25.35 20.79 13.99
CA TYR A 148 -24.74 20.57 12.67
C TYR A 148 -24.82 19.11 12.25
N TYR A 149 -24.61 18.16 13.16
CA TYR A 149 -24.67 16.74 12.85
C TYR A 149 -26.05 16.35 12.32
N TYR A 150 -27.13 16.74 12.99
CA TYR A 150 -28.49 16.37 12.58
C TYR A 150 -28.91 17.03 11.26
N ASN A 151 -28.47 18.27 11.02
CA ASN A 151 -28.76 18.99 9.78
C ASN A 151 -27.85 18.59 8.61
N ALA A 152 -26.74 17.90 8.87
CA ALA A 152 -25.77 17.55 7.83
C ALA A 152 -26.20 16.35 6.98
N SER A 153 -26.08 16.51 5.66
CA SER A 153 -26.13 15.42 4.68
C SER A 153 -24.82 14.61 4.66
N THR A 154 -23.71 15.23 5.06
CA THR A 154 -22.39 14.59 5.10
C THR A 154 -21.63 14.96 6.36
N VAL A 155 -21.05 13.97 7.03
CA VAL A 155 -20.26 14.14 8.26
C VAL A 155 -18.96 13.38 8.08
N ILE A 156 -17.83 14.06 8.22
CA ILE A 156 -16.49 13.49 8.07
C ILE A 156 -15.66 13.88 9.29
N TYR A 157 -15.07 12.88 9.94
CA TYR A 157 -14.15 13.07 11.05
C TYR A 157 -12.72 13.05 10.52
N SER A 158 -11.93 14.04 10.93
CA SER A 158 -10.52 14.20 10.53
C SER A 158 -9.57 13.75 11.65
N ASN A 159 -8.31 13.55 11.28
CA ASN A 159 -7.24 13.19 12.22
C ASN A 159 -6.65 14.39 12.98
N ASN A 160 -7.04 15.61 12.61
CA ASN A 160 -6.58 16.88 13.19
C ASN A 160 -7.63 17.51 14.12
N ASP A 161 -8.39 16.67 14.83
CA ASP A 161 -9.43 17.09 15.78
C ASP A 161 -10.46 18.06 15.16
N LEU A 162 -10.78 17.79 13.89
CA LEU A 162 -11.75 18.53 13.09
C LEU A 162 -12.89 17.61 12.64
N ILE A 163 -14.10 18.16 12.63
CA ILE A 163 -15.29 17.50 12.08
C ILE A 163 -15.86 18.40 11.00
N TYR A 164 -16.08 17.83 9.83
CA TYR A 164 -16.62 18.53 8.67
C TYR A 164 -18.06 18.12 8.44
N PHE A 165 -18.93 19.11 8.30
CA PHE A 165 -20.36 18.96 8.06
C PHE A 165 -20.72 19.58 6.73
N LYS A 166 -21.42 18.86 5.86
CA LYS A 166 -22.11 19.43 4.70
C LYS A 166 -23.57 19.67 5.07
N ILE A 167 -23.93 20.93 5.24
CA ILE A 167 -25.31 21.39 5.43
C ILE A 167 -25.82 22.07 4.15
N ASN A 168 -27.08 22.48 4.12
CA ASN A 168 -27.70 23.12 2.95
C ASN A 168 -26.95 24.40 2.52
N GLU A 169 -26.46 25.18 3.48
CA GLU A 169 -25.75 26.45 3.27
C GLU A 169 -24.31 26.24 2.79
N GLY A 170 -23.72 25.07 3.01
CA GLY A 170 -22.35 24.76 2.62
C GLY A 170 -21.58 23.89 3.61
N TRP A 171 -20.25 23.92 3.50
CA TRP A 171 -19.35 23.18 4.38
C TRP A 171 -19.07 23.95 5.67
N VAL A 172 -19.20 23.27 6.80
CA VAL A 172 -18.85 23.77 8.13
C VAL A 172 -17.72 22.92 8.71
N SER A 173 -16.67 23.56 9.24
CA SER A 173 -15.66 22.88 10.04
C SER A 173 -15.82 23.21 11.52
N LEU A 174 -15.80 22.19 12.39
CA LEU A 174 -15.85 22.34 13.83
C LEU A 174 -14.61 21.70 14.45
N HIS A 175 -13.81 22.50 15.17
CA HIS A 175 -12.77 21.95 16.04
C HIS A 175 -13.40 21.25 17.24
N ILE A 176 -12.79 20.15 17.64
CA ILE A 176 -13.16 19.44 18.86
C ILE A 176 -12.66 20.24 20.07
N SER A 177 -13.44 20.24 21.14
CA SER A 177 -13.08 20.87 22.42
C SER A 177 -12.07 20.00 23.19
N ASP A 178 -11.16 20.59 23.97
CA ASP A 178 -10.07 19.91 24.69
C ASP A 178 -10.52 18.72 25.58
N ASN A 179 -11.80 18.68 25.97
CA ASN A 179 -12.39 17.64 26.82
C ASN A 179 -13.08 16.50 26.04
N HIS A 180 -13.02 16.51 24.71
CA HIS A 180 -13.63 15.49 23.86
C HIS A 180 -12.57 14.82 23.01
N TYR A 181 -12.56 13.49 22.99
CA TYR A 181 -11.61 12.70 22.20
C TYR A 181 -12.38 11.81 21.21
N LEU A 182 -11.89 11.73 19.98
CA LEU A 182 -12.38 10.75 19.01
C LEU A 182 -11.68 9.42 19.24
N GLU A 183 -12.45 8.37 19.51
CA GLU A 183 -11.90 7.02 19.47
C GLU A 183 -11.60 6.62 18.02
N GLY A 184 -10.35 6.19 17.76
CA GLY A 184 -9.90 5.72 16.44
C GLY A 184 -8.55 6.30 16.01
N ASP A 185 -8.05 5.86 14.86
CA ASP A 185 -6.72 6.22 14.32
C ASP A 185 -6.73 6.36 12.79
N ASN A 186 -5.57 6.41 12.14
CA ASN A 186 -5.48 6.59 10.69
C ASN A 186 -5.92 5.35 9.88
N ILE A 187 -6.30 4.27 10.55
CA ILE A 187 -6.63 2.96 9.96
C ILE A 187 -8.02 2.47 10.36
N THR A 188 -8.60 3.01 11.43
CA THR A 188 -9.99 2.85 11.86
C THR A 188 -10.76 4.15 11.69
N GLU A 189 -12.06 4.08 11.46
CA GLU A 189 -12.84 5.30 11.35
C GLU A 189 -13.00 5.94 12.74
N ARG A 190 -12.60 7.21 12.85
CA ARG A 190 -12.85 8.02 14.04
C ARG A 190 -14.30 8.49 14.07
N THR A 191 -15.04 8.20 15.13
CA THR A 191 -16.43 8.65 15.31
C THR A 191 -16.74 8.82 16.80
N PHE A 192 -17.78 9.59 17.14
CA PHE A 192 -18.36 9.52 18.47
C PHE A 192 -19.36 8.36 18.54
N GLU A 193 -19.48 7.77 19.73
CA GLU A 193 -20.53 6.79 20.01
C GLU A 193 -21.90 7.39 19.65
N ASN A 194 -22.75 6.62 18.95
CA ASN A 194 -24.07 7.04 18.42
C ASN A 194 -24.06 8.09 17.30
N TYR A 195 -22.90 8.64 16.93
CA TYR A 195 -22.75 9.63 15.86
C TYR A 195 -21.77 9.11 14.79
N PRO A 196 -22.18 8.11 13.98
CA PRO A 196 -21.34 7.62 12.90
C PRO A 196 -21.15 8.67 11.81
N ALA A 197 -20.06 8.56 11.05
CA ALA A 197 -19.87 9.41 9.88
C ALA A 197 -20.96 9.16 8.81
N LYS A 198 -21.32 10.21 8.08
CA LYS A 198 -22.37 10.18 7.04
C LYS A 198 -21.75 10.37 5.66
N PHE A 199 -21.07 9.37 5.11
CA PHE A 199 -20.56 9.45 3.74
C PHE A 199 -20.37 8.07 3.11
N SER A 200 -20.32 8.04 1.78
CA SER A 200 -19.96 6.81 1.05
C SER A 200 -18.49 6.52 1.26
N LYS A 201 -18.17 5.42 1.93
CA LYS A 201 -16.79 5.06 2.26
C LYS A 201 -16.12 4.41 1.06
N LEU A 202 -14.91 4.85 0.78
CA LEU A 202 -14.02 4.17 -0.14
C LEU A 202 -13.54 2.84 0.46
N ILE A 203 -13.07 1.93 -0.39
CA ILE A 203 -12.64 0.59 0.00
C ILE A 203 -11.13 0.49 -0.12
N PHE A 204 -10.43 -0.03 0.90
CA PHE A 204 -9.02 -0.36 0.71
C PHE A 204 -8.84 -1.55 -0.24
N LEU A 205 -7.78 -1.51 -1.04
CA LEU A 205 -7.33 -2.67 -1.80
C LEU A 205 -6.58 -3.62 -0.87
N LYS A 206 -6.40 -4.87 -1.30
CA LYS A 206 -5.72 -5.88 -0.49
C LYS A 206 -4.78 -6.73 -1.32
N ASP A 207 -3.63 -7.00 -0.72
CA ASP A 207 -2.81 -8.13 -1.09
C ASP A 207 -3.28 -9.37 -0.32
N GLN A 208 -4.00 -10.24 -1.02
CA GLN A 208 -4.61 -11.42 -0.42
C GLN A 208 -3.56 -12.40 0.13
N LYS A 209 -2.31 -12.38 -0.37
CA LYS A 209 -1.29 -13.35 -0.01
C LYS A 209 -0.56 -13.01 1.27
N SER A 210 -0.26 -11.73 1.50
CA SER A 210 0.27 -11.24 2.79
C SER A 210 -0.81 -10.81 3.77
N ASN A 211 -2.09 -10.80 3.37
CA ASN A 211 -3.19 -10.26 4.17
C ASN A 211 -2.92 -8.78 4.57
N THR A 212 -2.51 -7.97 3.60
CA THR A 212 -2.12 -6.57 3.83
C THR A 212 -3.01 -5.64 3.01
N TYR A 213 -3.65 -4.68 3.66
CA TYR A 213 -4.44 -3.65 2.98
C TYR A 213 -3.53 -2.57 2.38
N SER A 214 -4.03 -1.81 1.43
CA SER A 214 -3.32 -0.66 0.84
C SER A 214 -3.44 0.59 1.71
N ASP A 215 -3.17 0.47 3.01
CA ASP A 215 -3.14 1.54 3.99
C ASP A 215 -1.72 2.07 4.24
N TRP A 216 -1.57 3.07 5.11
CA TRP A 216 -0.27 3.62 5.50
C TRP A 216 0.68 2.62 6.17
N MET A 217 0.14 1.64 6.91
CA MET A 217 0.87 0.64 7.69
C MET A 217 1.41 -0.50 6.81
N SER A 218 0.99 -0.56 5.56
CA SER A 218 1.37 -1.61 4.61
C SER A 218 2.84 -1.60 4.16
N HIS A 219 3.67 -0.73 4.74
CA HIS A 219 5.11 -0.64 4.45
C HIS A 219 5.95 -1.79 4.99
N SER A 220 5.42 -2.57 5.93
CA SER A 220 6.15 -3.60 6.67
C SER A 220 5.96 -5.03 6.15
N GLY A 221 5.01 -5.27 5.25
CA GLY A 221 4.60 -6.62 4.85
C GLY A 221 5.07 -7.02 3.45
N SER A 222 6.01 -7.94 3.32
CA SER A 222 6.38 -8.52 2.02
C SER A 222 5.42 -9.63 1.60
N SER A 223 4.77 -9.49 0.43
CA SER A 223 3.79 -10.46 -0.09
C SER A 223 4.38 -11.78 -0.56
N ILE A 224 5.66 -11.79 -0.92
CA ILE A 224 6.21 -12.93 -1.65
C ILE A 224 6.61 -14.05 -0.70
N ASP A 225 7.02 -13.69 0.51
CA ASP A 225 7.45 -14.61 1.55
C ASP A 225 6.83 -14.16 2.88
N LYS A 226 5.93 -14.99 3.46
CA LYS A 226 5.18 -14.79 4.72
C LYS A 226 6.06 -14.57 5.98
N LYS A 227 7.19 -13.88 5.88
CA LYS A 227 8.11 -13.65 7.00
C LYS A 227 7.56 -12.61 7.97
N TYR A 228 6.76 -11.67 7.47
CA TYR A 228 6.11 -10.63 8.25
C TYR A 228 4.61 -10.61 7.92
N PRO A 229 3.81 -11.65 8.29
CA PRO A 229 2.38 -11.46 8.35
C PRO A 229 2.15 -10.30 9.32
N ASN A 230 1.40 -9.30 8.89
CA ASN A 230 1.19 -8.12 9.71
C ASN A 230 0.11 -8.48 10.75
N VAL A 231 0.52 -9.21 11.80
CA VAL A 231 -0.39 -9.75 12.83
C VAL A 231 -1.10 -8.62 13.58
N GLU A 232 -0.49 -7.44 13.65
CA GLU A 232 -1.12 -6.22 14.15
C GLU A 232 -2.38 -5.87 13.34
N LEU A 233 -2.42 -6.14 12.02
CA LEU A 233 -3.60 -5.99 11.15
C LEU A 233 -4.72 -7.00 11.43
N GLU A 234 -4.48 -8.09 12.15
CA GLU A 234 -5.54 -9.03 12.52
C GLU A 234 -6.47 -8.45 13.59
N ASN A 235 -5.94 -7.55 14.42
CA ASN A 235 -6.67 -6.86 15.49
C ASN A 235 -7.41 -5.60 14.98
N PHE A 236 -7.03 -5.07 13.81
CA PHE A 236 -7.74 -3.93 13.23
C PHE A 236 -9.05 -4.38 12.58
N ASN A 237 -10.15 -3.77 13.01
CA ASN A 237 -11.47 -4.07 12.48
C ASN A 237 -11.74 -3.29 11.19
N TYR A 238 -11.13 -3.74 10.09
CA TYR A 238 -11.45 -3.23 8.77
C TYR A 238 -12.85 -3.69 8.35
N PRO A 239 -13.77 -2.79 7.95
CA PRO A 239 -15.05 -3.19 7.35
C PRO A 239 -14.87 -4.11 6.13
N GLU A 240 -13.74 -3.99 5.43
CA GLU A 240 -13.37 -4.83 4.30
C GLU A 240 -12.93 -6.25 4.65
N LYS A 241 -12.78 -6.61 5.94
CA LYS A 241 -12.35 -7.94 6.36
C LYS A 241 -13.25 -9.06 5.83
N GLU A 242 -14.53 -8.77 5.69
CA GLU A 242 -15.54 -9.69 5.15
C GLU A 242 -15.55 -9.77 3.60
N LEU A 243 -14.75 -8.95 2.91
CA LEU A 243 -14.66 -8.95 1.46
C LEU A 243 -13.62 -9.96 0.95
N ASN A 244 -13.98 -10.67 -0.12
CA ASN A 244 -13.06 -11.51 -0.86
C ASN A 244 -12.29 -10.70 -1.90
N TYR A 245 -10.98 -10.93 -2.00
CA TYR A 245 -10.07 -10.22 -2.91
C TYR A 245 -9.40 -11.17 -3.90
N LEU A 246 -9.03 -10.64 -5.07
CA LEU A 246 -8.36 -11.41 -6.11
C LEU A 246 -6.97 -11.86 -5.68
N ASN A 247 -6.70 -13.15 -5.78
CA ASN A 247 -5.37 -13.70 -5.49
C ASN A 247 -4.47 -13.73 -6.73
N ASN A 248 -4.10 -12.54 -7.22
CA ASN A 248 -3.17 -12.42 -8.34
C ASN A 248 -1.72 -12.45 -7.82
N LYS A 249 -1.15 -13.64 -7.69
CA LYS A 249 0.18 -13.81 -7.11
C LYS A 249 1.30 -13.29 -8.01
N ILE A 250 2.20 -12.47 -7.46
CA ILE A 250 3.54 -12.28 -8.03
C ILE A 250 4.37 -13.53 -7.72
N GLU A 251 4.77 -14.24 -8.78
CA GLU A 251 5.57 -15.46 -8.69
C GLU A 251 7.06 -15.14 -8.81
N LYS A 252 7.83 -15.55 -7.80
CA LYS A 252 9.28 -15.53 -7.86
C LYS A 252 9.79 -16.73 -8.68
N ILE A 253 10.65 -16.44 -9.64
CA ILE A 253 11.30 -17.41 -10.52
C ILE A 253 12.67 -17.81 -9.99
N SER A 254 13.47 -16.82 -9.60
CA SER A 254 14.83 -17.06 -9.11
C SER A 254 15.29 -15.92 -8.21
N PHE A 255 16.36 -16.18 -7.48
CA PHE A 255 17.08 -15.20 -6.69
C PHE A 255 18.58 -15.41 -6.91
N GLU A 256 19.26 -14.33 -7.28
CA GLU A 256 20.69 -14.31 -7.54
C GLU A 256 21.36 -13.41 -6.51
N LYS A 257 22.23 -13.99 -5.67
CA LYS A 257 22.97 -13.21 -4.68
C LYS A 257 23.93 -12.26 -5.39
N THR A 258 23.99 -11.03 -4.90
CA THR A 258 24.96 -10.04 -5.40
C THR A 258 25.96 -9.68 -4.31
N VAL A 259 25.50 -9.48 -3.07
CA VAL A 259 26.35 -9.07 -1.95
C VAL A 259 25.93 -9.72 -0.64
N LEU A 260 26.88 -9.82 0.29
CA LEU A 260 26.61 -10.05 1.70
C LEU A 260 26.01 -8.76 2.28
N SER A 261 24.84 -8.86 2.92
CA SER A 261 24.13 -7.72 3.48
C SER A 261 24.37 -7.57 4.97
N GLU A 262 24.42 -8.69 5.71
CA GLU A 262 24.53 -8.68 7.17
C GLU A 262 25.23 -9.95 7.68
N THR A 263 25.99 -9.81 8.77
CA THR A 263 26.50 -10.91 9.59
C THR A 263 25.95 -10.82 11.01
N TYR A 264 25.86 -11.96 11.71
CA TYR A 264 25.54 -11.94 13.13
C TYR A 264 26.61 -11.18 13.91
N ARG A 265 26.16 -10.38 14.89
CA ARG A 265 27.03 -9.50 15.68
C ARG A 265 28.22 -10.27 16.26
N TYR A 266 29.43 -9.74 16.04
CA TYR A 266 30.71 -10.32 16.49
C TYR A 266 31.05 -11.70 15.91
N THR A 267 30.41 -12.12 14.81
CA THR A 267 30.73 -13.39 14.14
C THR A 267 30.90 -13.18 12.63
N PRO A 268 31.68 -14.04 11.95
CA PRO A 268 31.70 -14.07 10.49
C PRO A 268 30.48 -14.82 9.90
N ILE A 269 29.51 -15.21 10.72
CA ILE A 269 28.34 -15.98 10.27
C ILE A 269 27.41 -15.02 9.54
N ILE A 270 27.16 -15.32 8.27
CA ILE A 270 26.23 -14.55 7.44
C ILE A 270 24.83 -14.63 8.04
N ALA A 271 24.19 -13.48 8.22
CA ALA A 271 22.80 -13.38 8.63
C ALA A 271 21.89 -13.13 7.42
N GLN A 272 22.37 -12.43 6.39
CA GLN A 272 21.56 -12.06 5.24
C GLN A 272 22.39 -11.80 3.97
N PHE A 273 21.86 -12.26 2.84
CA PHE A 273 22.32 -11.89 1.50
C PHE A 273 21.37 -10.87 0.89
N GLN A 274 21.93 -9.92 0.13
CA GLN A 274 21.17 -9.10 -0.80
C GLN A 274 21.43 -9.60 -2.23
N GLY A 275 20.40 -9.53 -3.05
CA GLY A 275 20.47 -10.00 -4.42
C GLY A 275 19.32 -9.50 -5.27
N ILE A 276 19.26 -10.02 -6.49
CA ILE A 276 18.22 -9.73 -7.46
C ILE A 276 17.23 -10.88 -7.45
N GLY A 277 15.98 -10.59 -7.10
CA GLY A 277 14.85 -11.48 -7.33
C GLY A 277 14.26 -11.26 -8.72
N TYR A 278 13.95 -12.34 -9.42
CA TYR A 278 13.29 -12.32 -10.71
C TYR A 278 11.85 -12.79 -10.56
N TYR A 279 10.91 -11.99 -11.05
CA TYR A 279 9.48 -12.17 -10.81
C TYR A 279 8.69 -12.21 -12.12
N LYS A 280 7.56 -12.90 -12.08
CA LYS A 280 6.52 -12.81 -13.10
C LYS A 280 5.17 -12.60 -12.44
N LEU A 281 4.32 -11.80 -13.06
CA LEU A 281 2.93 -11.61 -12.69
C LEU A 281 2.07 -12.06 -13.87
N LYS A 282 1.12 -12.98 -13.61
CA LYS A 282 0.13 -13.35 -14.61
C LYS A 282 -0.98 -12.29 -14.63
N LYS A 283 -1.21 -11.70 -15.80
CA LYS A 283 -2.37 -10.85 -16.07
C LYS A 283 -3.07 -11.44 -17.28
N GLU A 284 -4.28 -11.95 -17.05
CA GLU A 284 -5.06 -12.66 -18.08
C GLU A 284 -4.24 -13.79 -18.71
N ASN A 285 -4.02 -13.74 -20.03
CA ASN A 285 -3.30 -14.77 -20.77
C ASN A 285 -1.82 -14.44 -21.01
N GLU A 286 -1.26 -13.45 -20.30
CA GLU A 286 0.14 -13.06 -20.45
C GLU A 286 0.90 -12.90 -19.12
N TYR A 287 2.22 -12.92 -19.22
CA TYR A 287 3.13 -12.74 -18.10
C TYR A 287 3.90 -11.43 -18.25
N ILE A 288 3.78 -10.58 -17.25
CA ILE A 288 4.64 -9.40 -17.07
C ILE A 288 5.84 -9.83 -16.23
N ARG A 289 7.06 -9.56 -16.69
CA ARG A 289 8.31 -10.00 -16.06
C ARG A 289 9.11 -8.81 -15.57
N PHE A 290 9.60 -8.86 -14.34
CA PHE A 290 10.39 -7.80 -13.74
C PHE A 290 11.34 -8.36 -12.69
N LYS A 291 12.34 -7.57 -12.31
CA LYS A 291 13.32 -7.92 -11.27
C LYS A 291 13.42 -6.81 -10.25
N GLU A 292 13.70 -7.15 -9.00
CA GLU A 292 13.91 -6.16 -7.94
C GLU A 292 14.93 -6.65 -6.93
N LYS A 293 15.50 -5.72 -6.15
CA LYS A 293 16.33 -6.12 -5.00
C LYS A 293 15.48 -6.88 -3.99
N ALA A 294 16.06 -7.93 -3.44
CA ALA A 294 15.46 -8.78 -2.43
C ALA A 294 16.52 -9.23 -1.43
N LEU A 295 16.07 -9.63 -0.25
CA LEU A 295 16.92 -10.15 0.82
C LEU A 295 16.70 -11.64 1.00
N LYS A 296 17.75 -12.40 1.26
CA LYS A 296 17.66 -13.84 1.50
C LYS A 296 18.42 -14.21 2.74
N TYR A 297 17.76 -14.96 3.62
CA TYR A 297 18.38 -15.50 4.82
C TYR A 297 19.01 -16.86 4.50
N PRO A 298 20.23 -17.14 5.00
CA PRO A 298 20.82 -18.47 4.96
C PRO A 298 19.86 -19.52 5.51
N PHE A 299 19.95 -20.74 4.98
CA PHE A 299 19.17 -21.92 5.37
C PHE A 299 17.64 -21.82 5.15
N LYS A 300 17.14 -20.68 4.62
CA LYS A 300 15.77 -20.56 4.11
C LYS A 300 15.73 -20.88 2.61
N PHE A 301 15.57 -22.17 2.30
CA PHE A 301 15.51 -22.66 0.93
C PHE A 301 14.41 -21.96 0.12
N PHE A 302 14.77 -21.54 -1.10
CA PHE A 302 13.88 -20.93 -2.10
C PHE A 302 13.07 -19.70 -1.62
N LYS A 303 13.36 -19.18 -0.42
CA LYS A 303 12.74 -18.01 0.18
C LYS A 303 13.70 -16.82 0.08
N SER A 304 13.17 -15.69 -0.34
CA SER A 304 13.77 -14.36 -0.37
C SER A 304 12.65 -13.33 -0.18
N ASP A 305 12.89 -12.36 0.69
CA ASP A 305 12.02 -11.24 0.95
C ASP A 305 12.17 -10.16 -0.13
N SER A 306 11.10 -9.90 -0.88
CA SER A 306 11.11 -8.96 -2.00
C SER A 306 10.52 -7.59 -1.67
N TYR A 307 9.91 -7.40 -0.50
CA TYR A 307 9.23 -6.14 -0.14
C TYR A 307 8.25 -5.64 -1.22
N LEU A 308 7.57 -6.56 -1.89
CA LEU A 308 6.57 -6.29 -2.91
C LEU A 308 5.20 -6.57 -2.32
N ASN A 309 4.21 -5.72 -2.59
CA ASN A 309 2.79 -6.01 -2.38
C ASN A 309 2.05 -5.83 -3.69
N HIS A 310 1.09 -6.72 -3.96
CA HIS A 310 0.19 -6.60 -5.09
C HIS A 310 -1.23 -6.36 -4.60
N TYR A 311 -1.65 -5.10 -4.62
CA TYR A 311 -2.98 -4.71 -4.17
C TYR A 311 -4.00 -4.86 -5.28
N THR A 312 -5.08 -5.56 -4.97
CA THR A 312 -6.21 -5.78 -5.87
C THR A 312 -7.51 -5.28 -5.23
N ILE A 313 -8.49 -5.02 -6.07
CA ILE A 313 -9.86 -4.72 -5.63
C ILE A 313 -10.59 -6.00 -5.16
N PRO A 314 -11.69 -5.86 -4.39
CA PRO A 314 -12.56 -6.98 -4.09
C PRO A 314 -13.04 -7.71 -5.35
N GLU A 315 -13.15 -9.03 -5.29
CA GLU A 315 -13.47 -9.90 -6.41
C GLU A 315 -14.81 -9.53 -7.08
N LYS A 316 -15.81 -9.14 -6.29
CA LYS A 316 -17.12 -8.68 -6.78
C LYS A 316 -17.05 -7.47 -7.73
N PHE A 317 -15.94 -6.73 -7.75
CA PHE A 317 -15.75 -5.57 -8.62
C PHE A 317 -14.80 -5.84 -9.80
N ASN A 318 -14.31 -7.07 -9.97
CA ASN A 318 -13.35 -7.44 -11.02
C ASN A 318 -13.90 -7.22 -12.45
N THR A 319 -15.22 -7.12 -12.63
CA THR A 319 -15.83 -6.77 -13.92
C THR A 319 -15.76 -5.28 -14.25
N LYS A 320 -15.63 -4.42 -13.23
CA LYS A 320 -15.59 -2.95 -13.39
C LYS A 320 -14.21 -2.41 -13.76
N THR A 321 -13.15 -3.06 -13.29
CA THR A 321 -11.77 -2.66 -13.59
C THR A 321 -10.80 -3.83 -13.46
N LYS A 322 -9.73 -3.80 -14.26
CA LYS A 322 -8.60 -4.76 -14.22
C LYS A 322 -7.33 -4.16 -13.59
N LEU A 323 -7.44 -2.92 -13.13
CA LEU A 323 -6.38 -2.16 -12.53
C LEU A 323 -5.96 -2.79 -11.21
N SER A 324 -4.67 -2.83 -10.96
CA SER A 324 -4.10 -3.22 -9.68
C SER A 324 -2.80 -2.49 -9.44
N PHE A 325 -2.25 -2.59 -8.23
CA PHE A 325 -1.08 -1.81 -7.86
C PHE A 325 0.02 -2.70 -7.32
N ILE A 326 1.26 -2.41 -7.70
CA ILE A 326 2.44 -2.96 -7.04
C ILE A 326 3.04 -1.88 -6.17
N ARG A 327 3.20 -2.17 -4.88
CA ARG A 327 4.04 -1.37 -3.99
C ARG A 327 5.37 -2.07 -3.81
N TYR A 328 6.46 -1.32 -3.92
CA TYR A 328 7.80 -1.80 -3.62
C TYR A 328 8.46 -0.92 -2.55
N SER A 329 8.76 -1.51 -1.40
CA SER A 329 9.20 -0.79 -0.19
C SER A 329 10.43 -1.45 0.43
N PHE A 330 11.55 -1.46 -0.31
CA PHE A 330 12.80 -2.07 0.15
C PHE A 330 13.34 -1.35 1.40
N PRO A 331 13.78 -2.06 2.45
CA PRO A 331 14.04 -1.50 3.78
C PRO A 331 15.41 -0.83 3.89
N THR A 332 16.03 -0.46 2.77
CA THR A 332 17.34 0.18 2.76
C THR A 332 17.33 1.37 1.81
N ASN A 333 17.99 2.45 2.23
CA ASN A 333 18.20 3.63 1.39
C ASN A 333 19.26 3.39 0.30
N GLN A 334 19.97 2.26 0.34
CA GLN A 334 21.02 1.86 -0.61
C GLN A 334 20.44 1.14 -1.84
N ASN A 335 19.37 1.68 -2.40
CA ASN A 335 18.66 1.05 -3.50
C ASN A 335 18.99 1.66 -4.86
N GLU A 336 20.02 1.12 -5.51
CA GLU A 336 20.39 1.48 -6.89
C GLU A 336 19.24 1.35 -7.90
N SER A 337 18.23 0.51 -7.65
CA SER A 337 17.13 0.35 -8.62
C SER A 337 16.26 1.60 -8.74
N LYS A 338 16.27 2.52 -7.75
CA LYS A 338 15.33 3.66 -7.65
C LYS A 338 13.85 3.24 -7.79
N SER A 339 13.57 1.94 -7.60
CA SER A 339 12.25 1.37 -7.82
C SER A 339 11.32 1.60 -6.65
N GLN A 340 11.78 2.18 -5.54
CA GLN A 340 10.94 2.41 -4.37
C GLN A 340 9.72 3.26 -4.73
N GLY A 341 8.54 2.82 -4.29
CA GLY A 341 7.29 3.53 -4.55
C GLY A 341 6.09 2.66 -4.88
N LEU A 342 5.08 3.30 -5.48
CA LEU A 342 3.84 2.69 -5.94
C LEU A 342 3.79 2.70 -7.47
N TYR A 343 3.33 1.58 -8.01
CA TYR A 343 3.18 1.33 -9.43
C TYR A 343 1.75 0.92 -9.73
N ILE A 344 1.22 1.41 -10.83
CA ILE A 344 -0.05 0.98 -11.39
C ILE A 344 0.18 -0.07 -12.47
N ILE A 345 -0.64 -1.13 -12.46
CA ILE A 345 -0.72 -2.11 -13.54
C ILE A 345 -2.01 -1.87 -14.31
N LYS A 346 -1.88 -1.47 -15.57
CA LYS A 346 -3.02 -1.16 -16.44
C LYS A 346 -2.84 -1.72 -17.85
N ARG A 347 -3.94 -1.77 -18.60
CA ARG A 347 -3.91 -2.09 -20.03
C ARG A 347 -3.23 -0.94 -20.78
N LYS A 348 -2.54 -1.28 -21.87
CA LYS A 348 -1.92 -0.30 -22.78
C LYS A 348 -2.97 0.44 -23.61
#